data_AF-X0UZC3-F1
#
_entry.id   AF-X0UZC3-F1
#
_cell.length_a   1.000
_cell.length_b   1.000
_cell.length_c   1.000
_cell.angle_alpha   90.00
_cell.angle_beta   90.00
_cell.angle_gamma   90.00
#
_symmetry.space_group_name_H-M   'P 1'
#
loop_
_entity.id
_entity.type
_entity.pdbx_description
1 polymer ?
#
loop_
_entity_poly.entity_id
_entity_poly.type
_entity_poly.pdbx_seq_one_letter_code
_entity_poly.pdbx_strand_id
1 'polypeptide(L)'
;RDENLTVVVEAKQKDRACLNAKSQAQYYAEQKGREHCHRLIVTDGLRYGVYLRRDGGFANWPDAYLNLTRMRIDYPILKCKGAHDAFLMMSADWNR
;
A
#
# COMPACT_ATOMS: atom_id res chain seq x y z
N ARG A 1 -5.62 -19.81 -7.15
CA ARG A 1 -5.89 -19.70 -5.70
C ARG A 1 -4.55 -19.48 -5.04
N ASP A 2 -4.41 -18.46 -4.20
CA ASP A 2 -3.15 -18.14 -3.53
C ASP A 2 -3.46 -17.79 -2.08
N GLU A 3 -3.63 -18.84 -1.27
CA GLU A 3 -4.12 -18.75 0.10
C GLU A 3 -3.09 -18.14 1.06
N ASN A 4 -1.81 -18.12 0.66
CA ASN A 4 -0.72 -17.53 1.42
C ASN A 4 -0.35 -16.12 0.97
N LEU A 5 -1.09 -15.54 0.02
CA LEU A 5 -0.86 -14.17 -0.42
C LEU A 5 -1.19 -13.20 0.72
N THR A 6 -0.18 -12.58 1.31
CA THR A 6 -0.35 -11.62 2.42
C THR A 6 -0.24 -10.15 2.00
N VAL A 7 0.45 -9.88 0.89
CA VAL A 7 0.71 -8.53 0.37
C VAL A 7 0.80 -8.55 -1.15
N VAL A 8 0.34 -7.48 -1.77
CA VAL A 8 0.54 -7.20 -3.21
C VAL A 8 1.37 -5.94 -3.35
N VAL A 9 2.43 -6.02 -4.15
CA VAL A 9 3.27 -4.88 -4.50
C VAL A 9 3.08 -4.56 -5.98
N GLU A 10 2.64 -3.36 -6.28
CA GLU A 10 2.43 -2.88 -7.65
C GLU A 10 3.38 -1.72 -7.94
N ALA A 11 4.34 -1.97 -8.83
CA ALA A 11 5.35 -1.00 -9.22
C ALA A 11 4.99 -0.32 -10.55
N LYS A 12 5.13 1.01 -10.60
CA LYS A 12 5.03 1.82 -11.82
C LYS A 12 6.40 2.34 -12.24
N GLN A 13 6.48 2.73 -13.51
CA GLN A 13 7.63 3.48 -14.00
C GLN A 13 7.87 4.71 -13.12
N LYS A 14 9.14 5.02 -12.89
CA LYS A 14 9.60 6.17 -12.11
C LYS A 14 8.88 7.46 -12.58
N ASP A 15 8.54 8.30 -11.61
CA ASP A 15 7.86 9.59 -11.78
C ASP A 15 6.39 9.53 -12.24
N ARG A 16 5.84 8.36 -12.57
CA ARG A 16 4.39 8.20 -12.72
C ARG A 16 3.70 8.21 -11.36
N ALA A 17 2.51 8.80 -11.28
CA ALA A 17 1.73 8.86 -10.04
C ALA A 17 1.43 7.45 -9.50
N CYS A 18 2.15 7.03 -8.47
CA CYS A 18 2.07 5.68 -7.90
C CYS A 18 0.68 5.38 -7.32
N LEU A 19 -0.06 6.39 -6.83
CA LEU A 19 -1.40 6.20 -6.28
C LEU A 19 -2.42 5.73 -7.33
N ASN A 20 -2.22 6.06 -8.61
CA ASN A 20 -3.08 5.57 -9.69
C ASN A 20 -2.92 4.06 -9.93
N ALA A 21 -1.86 3.44 -9.38
CA ALA A 21 -1.64 2.00 -9.46
C ALA A 21 -2.54 1.18 -8.54
N LYS A 22 -3.22 1.83 -7.58
CA LYS A 22 -4.05 1.17 -6.56
C LYS A 22 -5.10 0.24 -7.19
N SER A 23 -5.78 0.68 -8.24
CA SER A 23 -6.85 -0.11 -8.87
C SER A 23 -6.38 -1.46 -9.39
N GLN A 24 -5.16 -1.53 -9.93
CA GLN A 24 -4.57 -2.78 -10.43
C GLN A 24 -4.16 -3.70 -9.28
N ALA A 25 -3.50 -3.14 -8.26
CA ALA A 25 -3.13 -3.89 -7.05
C ALA A 25 -4.36 -4.45 -6.33
N GLN A 26 -5.40 -3.62 -6.17
CA GLN A 26 -6.67 -3.97 -5.54
C GLN A 26 -7.40 -5.05 -6.34
N TYR A 27 -7.52 -4.88 -7.66
CA TYR A 27 -8.14 -5.87 -8.53
C TYR A 27 -7.48 -7.24 -8.36
N TYR A 28 -6.15 -7.31 -8.28
CA TYR A 28 -5.44 -8.56 -8.06
C TYR A 28 -5.70 -9.12 -6.64
N ALA A 29 -5.63 -8.29 -5.60
CA ALA A 29 -5.80 -8.73 -4.21
C ALA A 29 -7.22 -9.19 -3.85
N GLU A 30 -8.24 -8.68 -4.53
CA GLU A 30 -9.65 -8.97 -4.27
C GLU A 30 -10.20 -10.16 -5.08
N GLN A 31 -9.37 -10.84 -5.88
CA GLN A 31 -9.79 -12.08 -6.54
C GLN A 31 -10.11 -13.19 -5.52
N LYS A 32 -11.05 -14.06 -5.88
CA LYS A 32 -11.49 -15.19 -5.03
C LYS A 32 -10.31 -16.08 -4.61
N GLY A 33 -10.21 -16.40 -3.32
CA GLY A 33 -9.14 -17.22 -2.76
C GLY A 33 -7.84 -16.47 -2.47
N ARG A 34 -7.95 -15.17 -2.14
CA ARG A 34 -6.88 -14.23 -1.74
C ARG A 34 -7.29 -13.37 -0.54
N GLU A 35 -8.20 -13.89 0.27
CA GLU A 35 -8.78 -13.19 1.42
C GLU A 35 -7.72 -12.82 2.48
N HIS A 36 -6.60 -13.56 2.51
CA HIS A 36 -5.42 -13.30 3.34
C HIS A 36 -4.56 -12.13 2.89
N CYS A 37 -4.85 -11.52 1.73
CA CYS A 37 -4.12 -10.33 1.29
C CYS A 37 -4.57 -9.14 2.14
N HIS A 38 -3.74 -8.75 3.10
CA HIS A 38 -4.06 -7.72 4.09
C HIS A 38 -3.46 -6.35 3.73
N ARG A 39 -2.56 -6.30 2.75
CA ARG A 39 -1.81 -5.09 2.39
C ARG A 39 -1.68 -4.92 0.88
N LEU A 40 -1.76 -3.67 0.42
CA LEU A 40 -1.26 -3.25 -0.89
C LEU A 40 -0.14 -2.24 -0.70
N ILE A 41 0.91 -2.36 -1.50
CA ILE A 41 1.99 -1.39 -1.59
C ILE A 41 2.08 -0.95 -3.04
N VAL A 42 1.82 0.32 -3.31
CA VAL A 42 1.99 0.91 -4.64
C VAL A 42 3.21 1.80 -4.66
N THR A 43 4.05 1.69 -5.68
CA THR A 43 5.31 2.44 -5.72
C THR A 43 5.76 2.82 -7.12
N ASP A 44 6.54 3.89 -7.23
CA ASP A 44 7.33 4.24 -8.41
C ASP A 44 8.85 4.16 -8.14
N GLY A 45 9.24 3.53 -7.03
CA GLY A 45 10.61 3.43 -6.53
C GLY A 45 11.11 4.62 -5.70
N LEU A 46 10.40 5.76 -5.70
CA LEU A 46 10.71 6.93 -4.84
C LEU A 46 9.63 7.18 -3.79
N ARG A 47 8.39 6.85 -4.14
CA ARG A 47 7.19 7.10 -3.37
C ARG A 47 6.45 5.79 -3.17
N TYR A 48 5.90 5.58 -1.98
CA TYR A 48 5.20 4.35 -1.61
C TYR A 48 3.88 4.73 -0.94
N GLY A 49 2.78 4.21 -1.45
CA GLY A 49 1.47 4.25 -0.79
C GLY A 49 1.14 2.88 -0.22
N VAL A 50 0.85 2.82 1.07
CA VAL A 50 0.50 1.57 1.75
C VAL A 50 -0.98 1.60 2.10
N TYR A 51 -1.69 0.54 1.74
CA TYR A 51 -3.13 0.37 2.02
C TYR A 51 -3.34 -0.90 2.81
N LEU A 52 -4.10 -0.80 3.89
CA LEU A 52 -4.49 -1.92 4.73
C LEU A 52 -5.92 -2.35 4.39
N ARG A 53 -6.15 -3.67 4.40
CA ARG A 53 -7.49 -4.20 4.23
C ARG A 53 -8.30 -4.02 5.51
N ARG A 54 -9.44 -3.34 5.42
CA ARG A 54 -10.42 -3.16 6.51
C ARG A 54 -11.81 -3.43 5.97
N ASP A 55 -12.66 -4.07 6.79
CA ASP A 55 -14.07 -4.30 6.49
C ASP A 55 -14.32 -4.92 5.10
N GLY A 56 -13.44 -5.84 4.69
CA GLY A 56 -13.54 -6.57 3.42
C GLY A 56 -12.81 -5.95 2.24
N GLY A 57 -12.32 -4.70 2.30
CA GLY A 57 -11.69 -4.01 1.17
C GLY A 57 -10.60 -2.99 1.54
N PHE A 58 -10.19 -2.17 0.56
CA PHE A 58 -9.12 -1.17 0.71
C PHE A 58 -9.64 0.27 0.53
N ALA A 59 -9.29 1.15 1.46
CA ALA A 59 -9.68 2.57 1.44
C ALA A 59 -9.18 3.31 0.18
N ASN A 60 -9.82 4.41 -0.19
CA ASN A 60 -9.43 5.23 -1.35
C ASN A 60 -8.08 5.92 -1.17
N TRP A 61 -7.77 6.31 0.07
CA TRP A 61 -6.51 6.95 0.45
C TRP A 61 -5.60 5.93 1.14
N PRO A 62 -4.26 6.08 1.01
CA PRO A 62 -3.34 5.20 1.70
C PRO A 62 -3.46 5.39 3.22
N ASP A 63 -3.12 4.36 3.97
CA ASP A 63 -2.98 4.42 5.42
C ASP A 63 -1.68 5.10 5.85
N ALA A 64 -0.63 4.87 5.07
CA ALA A 64 0.65 5.53 5.22
C ALA A 64 1.28 5.83 3.85
N TYR A 65 2.03 6.92 3.79
CA TYR A 65 2.73 7.36 2.59
C TYR A 65 4.19 7.66 2.91
N LEU A 66 5.09 7.10 2.11
CA LEU A 66 6.52 7.35 2.18
C LEU A 66 6.95 8.06 0.89
N ASN A 67 7.65 9.17 1.05
CA ASN A 67 8.40 9.80 -0.03
C ASN A 67 9.87 9.82 0.41
N LEU A 68 10.71 9.05 -0.28
CA LEU A 68 12.12 8.91 0.05
C LEU A 68 12.89 10.24 -0.11
N THR A 69 12.45 11.12 -1.01
CA THR A 69 13.11 12.44 -1.20
C THR A 69 12.64 13.48 -0.20
N ARG A 70 11.52 13.23 0.50
CA ARG A 70 10.96 14.14 1.50
C ARG A 70 10.15 13.38 2.54
N MET A 71 10.85 12.78 3.49
CA MET A 71 10.20 12.08 4.59
C MET A 71 9.44 13.05 5.50
N ARG A 72 8.26 12.62 5.95
CA ARG A 72 7.38 13.34 6.87
C ARG A 72 6.79 12.37 7.87
N ILE A 73 6.34 12.86 9.02
CA ILE A 73 5.66 12.04 10.03
C ILE A 73 4.21 11.74 9.61
N ASP A 74 3.59 12.63 8.85
CA ASP A 74 2.24 12.49 8.31
C ASP A 74 2.03 13.33 7.03
N TYR A 75 0.93 13.07 6.31
CA TYR A 75 0.52 13.79 5.12
C TYR A 75 -0.95 14.26 5.25
N PRO A 76 -1.21 15.47 5.78
CA PRO A 76 -2.56 15.94 6.05
C PRO A 76 -3.49 15.97 4.82
N ILE A 77 -2.94 16.32 3.64
CA ILE A 77 -3.67 16.36 2.38
C ILE A 77 -4.21 14.98 1.98
N LEU A 78 -3.44 13.92 2.25
CA LEU A 78 -3.83 12.54 2.00
C LEU A 78 -4.57 11.91 3.19
N LYS A 79 -4.65 12.63 4.32
CA LYS A 79 -5.20 12.14 5.59
C LYS A 79 -4.57 10.82 6.04
N CYS A 80 -3.26 10.66 5.82
CA CYS A 80 -2.54 9.43 6.08
C CYS A 80 -1.29 9.64 6.94
N LYS A 81 -0.77 8.55 7.49
CA LYS A 81 0.51 8.53 8.20
C LYS A 81 1.69 8.70 7.26
N GLY A 82 2.87 8.96 7.82
CA GLY A 82 4.10 9.25 7.08
C GLY A 82 5.10 8.10 7.10
N ALA A 83 6.39 8.47 7.05
CA ALA A 83 7.50 7.57 6.79
C ALA A 83 7.63 6.45 7.83
N HIS A 84 7.55 6.77 9.13
CA HIS A 84 7.68 5.78 10.20
C HIS A 84 6.63 4.67 10.08
N ASP A 85 5.35 5.05 10.01
CA ASP A 85 4.25 4.10 9.86
C ASP A 85 4.33 3.36 8.53
N ALA A 86 4.74 4.01 7.44
CA ALA A 86 4.92 3.35 6.16
C ALA A 86 5.99 2.25 6.24
N PHE A 87 7.14 2.51 6.87
CA PHE A 87 8.17 1.47 7.08
C PHE A 87 7.64 0.32 7.93
N LEU A 88 6.95 0.61 9.03
CA LEU A 88 6.36 -0.43 9.88
C LEU A 88 5.34 -1.28 9.11
N MET A 89 4.44 -0.66 8.35
CA MET A 89 3.42 -1.37 7.58
C MET A 89 4.00 -2.16 6.40
N MET A 90 5.17 -1.78 5.88
CA MET A 90 5.88 -2.51 4.82
C MET A 90 6.82 -3.60 5.34
N SER A 91 7.02 -3.71 6.66
CA SER A 91 7.91 -4.71 7.22
C SER A 91 7.40 -6.13 6.95
N ALA A 92 8.33 -7.07 6.79
CA ALA A 92 8.00 -8.46 6.47
C ALA A 92 7.25 -9.16 7.62
N ASP A 93 7.57 -8.78 8.85
CA ASP A 93 7.01 -9.25 10.11
C ASP A 93 5.76 -8.49 10.55
N TRP A 94 5.30 -7.52 9.77
CA TRP A 94 4.07 -6.79 10.07
C TRP A 94 2.90 -7.77 10.18
N ASN A 95 2.32 -7.82 11.37
CA ASN A 95 1.08 -8.51 11.67
C ASN A 95 0.07 -7.49 12.17
N ARG A 96 -1.17 -7.65 11.67
CA ARG A 96 -2.31 -6.78 11.98
C ARG A 96 -2.79 -6.97 13.41
#